data_AF-A0A211YWR2-F1
#
_entry.id   AF-A0A211YWR2-F1
#
_cell.length_a   1.000
_cell.length_b   1.000
_cell.length_c   1.000
_cell.angle_alpha   90.00
_cell.angle_beta   90.00
_cell.angle_gamma   90.00
#
_symmetry.space_group_name_H-M   'P 1'
#
loop_
_entity.id
_entity.type
_entity.pdbx_description
1 polymer ?
#
loop_
_entity_poly.entity_id
_entity_poly.type
_entity_poly.pdbx_seq_one_letter_code
_entity_poly.pdbx_strand_id
1 'polypeptide(L)'
;MDEAQTDLESEAPLTPAEERAARHLRLLARMAEIQIEVAEAARTEAVEAPQPGVDYCQRIAVIARSLRLTLLLEQTMGEARREERRRAAGRQVAVTQGDRSHRVFLAVAAAVGETAESEAEDARLCHEVREYLERPEVAERVESCPAPAMVAELCRQYGLPVEPEEWLAVADAALEQLGFLAPADDPPEDLPAPG
;
A
#
# COMPACT_ATOMS: atom_id res chain seq x y z
N MET A 1 -14.04 -25.45 -24.98
CA MET A 1 -13.00 -25.76 -23.98
C MET A 1 -12.53 -24.42 -23.47
N ASP A 2 -12.87 -24.15 -22.22
CA ASP A 2 -12.61 -22.91 -21.49
C ASP A 2 -11.12 -22.79 -21.13
N GLU A 3 -10.51 -21.66 -21.47
CA GLU A 3 -9.28 -21.16 -20.85
C GLU A 3 -9.54 -19.73 -20.38
N ALA A 4 -10.33 -19.61 -19.32
CA ALA A 4 -10.54 -18.36 -18.58
C ALA A 4 -10.74 -18.70 -17.10
N GLN A 5 -9.64 -19.04 -16.42
CA GLN A 5 -9.50 -19.27 -14.98
C GLN A 5 -8.01 -19.57 -14.76
N THR A 6 -7.19 -18.85 -14.01
CA THR A 6 -7.43 -17.95 -12.89
C THR A 6 -6.20 -17.03 -12.78
N ASP A 7 -6.38 -15.72 -12.99
CA ASP A 7 -5.58 -14.74 -12.26
C ASP A 7 -5.98 -14.91 -10.79
N LEU A 8 -5.28 -15.82 -10.10
CA LEU A 8 -5.22 -15.79 -8.66
C LEU A 8 -4.44 -14.52 -8.34
N GLU A 9 -5.19 -13.42 -8.18
CA GLU A 9 -4.76 -12.29 -7.39
C GLU A 9 -4.12 -12.86 -6.12
N SER A 10 -2.80 -12.89 -6.09
CA SER A 10 -2.04 -13.14 -4.89
C SER A 10 -2.23 -11.91 -4.01
N GLU A 11 -3.44 -11.73 -3.47
CA GLU A 11 -3.70 -10.79 -2.39
C GLU A 11 -2.86 -11.29 -1.21
N ALA A 12 -1.70 -10.65 -1.03
CA ALA A 12 -0.99 -10.72 0.22
C ALA A 12 -2.01 -10.48 1.35
N PRO A 13 -1.94 -11.27 2.45
CA PRO A 13 -2.92 -11.14 3.52
C PRO A 13 -2.94 -9.69 4.00
N LEU A 14 -4.15 -9.12 4.04
CA LEU A 14 -4.36 -7.76 4.54
C LEU A 14 -3.76 -7.63 5.93
N THR A 15 -3.05 -6.54 6.18
CA THR A 15 -2.59 -6.21 7.52
C THR A 15 -3.81 -6.07 8.46
N PRO A 16 -3.64 -6.30 9.77
CA PRO A 16 -4.73 -6.10 10.75
C PRO A 16 -5.35 -4.70 10.70
N ALA A 17 -4.59 -3.68 10.27
CA ALA A 17 -5.11 -2.33 10.06
C ALA A 17 -6.06 -2.27 8.85
N GLU A 18 -5.66 -2.86 7.73
CA GLU A 18 -6.45 -2.91 6.50
C GLU A 18 -7.73 -3.74 6.64
N GLU A 19 -7.69 -4.83 7.41
CA GLU A 19 -8.87 -5.63 7.74
C GLU A 19 -9.88 -4.84 8.58
N ARG A 20 -9.40 -4.09 9.59
CA ARG A 20 -10.23 -3.21 10.42
C ARG A 20 -10.88 -2.12 9.57
N ALA A 21 -10.11 -1.47 8.69
CA ALA A 21 -10.62 -0.45 7.78
C ALA A 21 -11.68 -1.02 6.81
N ALA A 22 -11.43 -2.18 6.20
CA ALA A 22 -12.38 -2.86 5.32
C ALA A 22 -13.67 -3.27 6.06
N ARG A 23 -13.55 -3.67 7.32
CA ARG A 23 -14.72 -3.92 8.18
C ARG A 23 -15.50 -2.63 8.46
N HIS A 24 -14.83 -1.52 8.76
CA HIS A 24 -15.49 -0.24 8.99
C HIS A 24 -16.21 0.28 7.75
N LEU A 25 -15.63 0.16 6.55
CA LEU A 25 -16.29 0.50 5.30
C LEU A 25 -17.58 -0.32 5.08
N ARG A 26 -17.52 -1.64 5.31
CA ARG A 26 -18.71 -2.51 5.23
C ARG A 26 -19.79 -2.11 6.24
N LEU A 27 -19.39 -1.71 7.45
CA LEU A 27 -20.32 -1.24 8.47
C LEU A 27 -20.96 0.11 8.09
N LEU A 28 -20.19 1.03 7.52
CA LEU A 28 -20.69 2.33 7.05
C LEU A 28 -21.71 2.15 5.92
N ALA A 29 -21.40 1.34 4.91
CA ALA A 29 -22.31 1.02 3.82
C ALA A 29 -23.63 0.41 4.36
N ARG A 30 -23.53 -0.56 5.27
CA ARG A 30 -24.71 -1.17 5.89
C ARG A 30 -25.52 -0.17 6.72
N MET A 31 -24.85 0.77 7.40
CA MET A 31 -25.53 1.79 8.19
C MET A 31 -26.27 2.79 7.30
N ALA A 32 -25.71 3.15 6.14
CA ALA A 32 -26.37 3.99 5.15
C ALA A 32 -27.66 3.34 4.63
N GLU A 33 -27.63 2.05 4.31
CA GLU A 33 -28.83 1.29 3.90
C GLU A 33 -29.92 1.34 4.98
N ILE A 34 -29.57 1.05 6.23
CA ILE A 34 -30.52 1.08 7.36
C ILE A 34 -31.11 2.49 7.53
N GLN A 35 -30.29 3.54 7.42
CA GLN A 35 -30.75 4.93 7.54
C GLN A 35 -31.74 5.29 6.41
N ILE A 36 -31.53 4.81 5.20
CA ILE A 36 -32.46 4.98 4.08
C ILE A 36 -33.78 4.26 4.37
N GLU A 37 -33.74 3.00 4.81
CA GLU A 37 -34.94 2.25 5.20
C GLU A 37 -35.74 2.96 6.31
N VAL A 38 -35.05 3.50 7.31
CA VAL A 38 -35.67 4.26 8.41
C VAL A 38 -36.27 5.57 7.91
N ALA A 39 -35.63 6.26 6.95
CA ALA A 39 -36.19 7.46 6.33
C ALA A 39 -37.46 7.15 5.53
N GLU A 40 -37.46 6.05 4.77
CA GLU A 40 -38.63 5.59 4.02
C GLU A 40 -39.79 5.19 4.92
N ALA A 41 -39.51 4.48 6.02
CA ALA A 41 -40.49 4.15 7.03
C ALA A 41 -41.08 5.41 7.67
N ALA A 42 -40.25 6.39 8.05
CA ALA A 42 -40.71 7.66 8.62
C ALA A 42 -41.55 8.48 7.62
N ARG A 43 -41.19 8.48 6.33
CA ARG A 43 -41.99 9.10 5.27
C ARG A 43 -43.35 8.42 5.11
N THR A 44 -43.37 7.09 5.10
CA THR A 44 -44.59 6.30 4.95
C THR A 44 -45.54 6.54 6.13
N GLU A 45 -45.00 6.52 7.35
CA GLU A 45 -45.74 6.84 8.57
C GLU A 45 -46.34 8.26 8.52
N ALA A 46 -45.58 9.26 8.06
CA ALA A 46 -46.05 10.64 7.95
C ALA A 46 -47.22 10.82 6.96
N VAL A 47 -47.28 10.01 5.91
CA VAL A 47 -48.28 10.11 4.83
C VAL A 47 -49.50 9.26 5.12
N GLU A 48 -49.31 8.03 5.58
CA GLU A 48 -50.37 7.02 5.68
C GLU A 48 -51.02 6.98 7.06
N ALA A 49 -50.25 7.20 8.13
CA ALA A 49 -50.74 7.08 9.52
C ALA A 49 -50.00 8.05 10.48
N PRO A 50 -50.13 9.37 10.30
CA PRO A 50 -49.40 10.34 11.10
C PRO A 50 -49.80 10.28 12.58
N GLN A 51 -48.81 10.14 13.45
CA GLN A 51 -49.02 10.12 14.89
C GLN A 51 -49.10 11.55 15.46
N PRO A 52 -50.05 11.84 16.37
CA PRO A 52 -50.17 13.16 16.99
C PRO A 52 -48.93 13.48 17.84
N GLY A 53 -48.38 14.69 17.68
CA GLY A 53 -47.22 15.17 18.43
C GLY A 53 -45.86 14.80 17.83
N VAL A 54 -45.81 14.09 16.70
CA VAL A 54 -44.56 13.75 16.00
C VAL A 54 -44.23 14.80 14.93
N ASP A 55 -43.03 15.37 15.01
CA ASP A 55 -42.47 16.22 13.95
C ASP A 55 -41.68 15.37 12.95
N TYR A 56 -42.37 14.91 11.91
CA TYR A 56 -41.78 14.10 10.84
C TYR A 56 -40.73 14.87 10.03
N CYS A 57 -40.89 16.18 9.86
CA CYS A 57 -39.90 17.01 9.18
C CYS A 57 -38.57 17.00 9.94
N GLN A 58 -38.63 17.19 11.26
CA GLN A 58 -37.45 17.12 12.12
C GLN A 58 -36.84 15.72 12.15
N ARG A 59 -37.66 14.66 12.23
CA ARG A 59 -37.19 13.26 12.24
C ARG A 59 -36.44 12.92 10.94
N ILE A 60 -37.02 13.26 9.79
CA ILE A 60 -36.39 13.06 8.48
C ILE A 60 -35.11 13.90 8.36
N ALA A 61 -35.11 15.15 8.85
CA ALA A 61 -33.93 16.01 8.82
C ALA A 61 -32.77 15.45 9.67
N VAL A 62 -33.06 14.82 10.81
CA VAL A 62 -32.05 14.13 11.63
C VAL A 62 -31.45 12.95 10.87
N ILE A 63 -32.29 12.11 10.26
CA ILE A 63 -31.84 10.93 9.50
C ILE A 63 -31.00 11.35 8.28
N ALA A 64 -31.43 12.38 7.56
CA ALA A 64 -30.68 12.91 6.42
C ALA A 64 -29.30 13.46 6.82
N ARG A 65 -29.20 14.14 7.98
CA ARG A 65 -27.91 14.62 8.51
C ARG A 65 -26.99 13.46 8.90
N SER A 66 -27.51 12.43 9.58
CA SER A 66 -26.70 11.27 9.94
C SER A 66 -26.25 10.50 8.70
N LEU A 67 -27.12 10.32 7.70
CA LEU A 67 -26.79 9.68 6.44
C LEU A 67 -25.69 10.43 5.69
N ARG A 68 -25.79 11.77 5.61
CA ARG A 68 -24.74 12.59 5.01
C ARG A 68 -23.39 12.38 5.69
N LEU A 69 -23.35 12.32 7.02
CA LEU A 69 -22.10 12.06 7.76
C LEU A 69 -21.55 10.65 7.48
N THR A 70 -22.43 9.63 7.44
CA THR A 70 -22.04 8.26 7.12
C THR A 70 -21.41 8.16 5.72
N LEU A 71 -22.03 8.79 4.72
CA LEU A 71 -21.51 8.80 3.35
C LEU A 71 -20.18 9.57 3.22
N LEU A 72 -20.02 10.69 3.94
CA LEU A 72 -18.76 11.43 3.97
C LEU A 72 -17.62 10.61 4.61
N LEU A 73 -17.91 9.86 5.67
CA LEU A 73 -16.93 8.97 6.30
C LEU A 73 -16.55 7.81 5.37
N GLU A 74 -17.53 7.22 4.68
CA GLU A 74 -17.27 6.17 3.70
C GLU A 74 -16.39 6.68 2.56
N GLN A 75 -16.70 7.86 2.01
CA GLN A 75 -15.94 8.49 0.94
C GLN A 75 -14.49 8.77 1.37
N THR A 76 -14.30 9.43 2.51
CA THR A 76 -12.96 9.79 3.02
C THR A 76 -12.10 8.56 3.32
N MET A 77 -12.68 7.52 3.93
CA MET A 77 -11.97 6.26 4.17
C MET A 77 -11.68 5.50 2.86
N GLY A 78 -12.61 5.54 1.90
CA GLY A 78 -12.44 4.92 0.59
C GLY A 78 -11.34 5.60 -0.25
N GLU A 79 -11.29 6.93 -0.24
CA GLU A 79 -10.26 7.73 -0.90
C GLU A 79 -8.87 7.47 -0.31
N ALA A 80 -8.74 7.49 1.02
CA ALA A 80 -7.48 7.17 1.69
C ALA A 80 -6.93 5.79 1.28
N ARG A 81 -7.79 4.77 1.20
CA ARG A 81 -7.41 3.41 0.78
C ARG A 81 -7.02 3.34 -0.69
N ARG A 82 -7.75 4.04 -1.57
CA ARG A 82 -7.41 4.11 -3.00
C ARG A 82 -6.05 4.78 -3.19
N GLU A 83 -5.79 5.85 -2.44
CA GLU A 83 -4.51 6.54 -2.47
C GLU A 83 -3.37 5.67 -1.97
N GLU A 84 -3.54 4.98 -0.85
CA GLU A 84 -2.55 4.04 -0.32
C GLU A 84 -2.23 2.92 -1.33
N ARG A 85 -3.25 2.36 -2.00
CA ARG A 85 -3.08 1.38 -3.08
C ARG A 85 -2.35 1.96 -4.29
N ARG A 86 -2.68 3.19 -4.70
CA ARG A 86 -1.99 3.88 -5.79
C ARG A 86 -0.51 4.12 -5.46
N ARG A 87 -0.20 4.53 -4.23
CA ARG A 87 1.17 4.69 -3.74
C ARG A 87 1.92 3.36 -3.71
N ALA A 88 1.31 2.31 -3.18
CA ALA A 88 1.91 0.98 -3.18
C ALA A 88 2.20 0.48 -4.60
N ALA A 89 1.25 0.65 -5.53
CA ALA A 89 1.44 0.32 -6.94
C ALA A 89 2.53 1.19 -7.60
N GLY A 90 2.56 2.50 -7.32
CA GLY A 90 3.57 3.42 -7.81
C GLY A 90 4.99 3.06 -7.32
N ARG A 91 5.13 2.69 -6.04
CA ARG A 91 6.38 2.16 -5.47
C ARG A 91 6.81 0.87 -6.18
N GLN A 92 5.87 -0.05 -6.39
CA GLN A 92 6.16 -1.30 -7.08
C GLN A 92 6.60 -1.06 -8.53
N VAL A 93 5.99 -0.10 -9.23
CA VAL A 93 6.38 0.28 -10.60
C VAL A 93 7.74 0.97 -10.62
N ALA A 94 8.03 1.91 -9.73
CA ALA A 94 9.32 2.59 -9.63
C ALA A 94 10.48 1.61 -9.40
N VAL A 95 10.29 0.64 -8.50
CA VAL A 95 11.25 -0.44 -8.25
C VAL A 95 11.48 -1.33 -9.49
N THR A 96 10.50 -1.41 -10.41
CA THR A 96 10.57 -2.34 -11.54
C THR A 96 11.25 -1.82 -12.80
N GLN A 97 11.41 -0.51 -13.01
CA GLN A 97 11.77 0.03 -14.33
C GLN A 97 13.23 0.48 -14.53
N GLY A 98 14.09 0.44 -13.50
CA GLY A 98 15.52 0.79 -13.66
C GLY A 98 16.42 0.46 -12.47
N ASP A 99 15.85 0.33 -11.27
CA ASP A 99 16.63 0.30 -10.02
C ASP A 99 16.70 -1.08 -9.36
N ARG A 100 16.35 -2.17 -10.05
CA ARG A 100 16.36 -3.52 -9.45
C ARG A 100 17.75 -3.93 -8.95
N SER A 101 18.78 -3.72 -9.77
CA SER A 101 20.18 -3.99 -9.38
C SER A 101 20.64 -3.08 -8.26
N HIS A 102 20.20 -1.81 -8.26
CA HIS A 102 20.51 -0.86 -7.20
C HIS A 102 19.84 -1.24 -5.87
N ARG A 103 18.59 -1.67 -5.92
CA ARG A 103 17.83 -2.17 -4.76
C ARG A 103 18.46 -3.42 -4.16
N VAL A 104 18.83 -4.39 -5.01
CA VAL A 104 19.55 -5.59 -4.56
C VAL A 104 20.91 -5.23 -3.97
N PHE A 105 21.65 -4.33 -4.61
CA PHE A 105 22.92 -3.83 -4.08
C PHE A 105 22.75 -3.19 -2.69
N LEU A 106 21.80 -2.27 -2.53
CA LEU A 106 21.56 -1.57 -1.27
C LEU A 106 21.14 -2.54 -0.15
N ALA A 107 20.34 -3.56 -0.48
CA ALA A 107 19.94 -4.58 0.49
C ALA A 107 21.15 -5.38 0.98
N VAL A 108 22.00 -5.85 0.06
CA VAL A 108 23.21 -6.61 0.44
C VAL A 108 24.21 -5.71 1.17
N ALA A 109 24.36 -4.44 0.75
CA ALA A 109 25.21 -3.46 1.42
C ALA A 109 24.75 -3.18 2.86
N ALA A 110 23.44 -3.16 3.13
CA ALA A 110 22.92 -3.06 4.50
C ALA A 110 23.34 -4.25 5.37
N ALA A 111 23.23 -5.47 4.84
CA ALA A 111 23.67 -6.68 5.53
C ALA A 111 25.20 -6.70 5.78
N VAL A 112 25.98 -6.17 4.83
CA VAL A 112 27.43 -5.97 5.00
C VAL A 112 27.70 -4.97 6.12
N GLY A 113 27.06 -3.80 6.11
CA GLY A 113 27.29 -2.76 7.12
C GLY A 113 26.91 -3.19 8.53
N GLU A 114 25.96 -4.12 8.69
CA GLU A 114 25.63 -4.70 9.98
C GLU A 114 26.69 -5.69 10.51
N THR A 115 27.36 -6.41 9.61
CA THR A 115 28.26 -7.51 9.99
C THR A 115 29.74 -7.18 9.89
N ALA A 116 30.12 -6.16 9.13
CA ALA A 116 31.49 -5.75 8.94
C ALA A 116 32.10 -5.25 10.27
N GLU A 117 33.29 -5.75 10.61
CA GLU A 117 33.98 -5.36 11.84
C GLU A 117 34.73 -4.02 11.69
N SER A 118 34.83 -3.51 10.46
CA SER A 118 35.51 -2.24 10.15
C SER A 118 34.97 -1.59 8.87
N GLU A 119 35.13 -0.27 8.76
CA GLU A 119 34.80 0.50 7.55
C GLU A 119 35.58 0.02 6.31
N ALA A 120 36.81 -0.46 6.49
CA ALA A 120 37.63 -0.98 5.39
C ALA A 120 37.09 -2.32 4.86
N GLU A 121 36.55 -3.15 5.76
CA GLU A 121 35.90 -4.40 5.38
C GLU A 121 34.55 -4.15 4.69
N ASP A 122 33.74 -3.23 5.25
CA ASP A 122 32.48 -2.81 4.65
C ASP A 122 32.69 -2.30 3.21
N ALA A 123 33.62 -1.37 3.02
CA ALA A 123 33.92 -0.81 1.70
C ALA A 123 34.41 -1.89 0.70
N ARG A 124 35.24 -2.84 1.18
CA ARG A 124 35.73 -3.95 0.35
C ARG A 124 34.59 -4.85 -0.11
N LEU A 125 33.76 -5.32 0.83
CA LEU A 125 32.65 -6.23 0.53
C LEU A 125 31.59 -5.54 -0.34
N CYS A 126 31.25 -4.29 -0.06
CA CYS A 126 30.36 -3.50 -0.90
C CYS A 126 30.91 -3.35 -2.33
N HIS A 127 32.21 -3.10 -2.50
CA HIS A 127 32.82 -3.02 -3.82
C HIS A 127 32.76 -4.37 -4.57
N GLU A 128 33.06 -5.48 -3.89
CA GLU A 128 32.98 -6.82 -4.47
C GLU A 128 31.55 -7.20 -4.91
N VAL A 129 30.55 -6.87 -4.09
CA VAL A 129 29.13 -7.10 -4.43
C VAL A 129 28.72 -6.27 -5.64
N ARG A 130 29.16 -5.01 -5.72
CA ARG A 130 28.86 -4.13 -6.85
C ARG A 130 29.45 -4.67 -8.15
N GLU A 131 30.74 -5.00 -8.15
CA GLU A 131 31.43 -5.61 -9.31
C GLU A 131 30.76 -6.93 -9.75
N TYR A 132 30.25 -7.71 -8.80
CA TYR A 132 29.53 -8.95 -9.12
C TYR A 132 28.20 -8.68 -9.82
N LEU A 133 27.43 -7.68 -9.36
CA LEU A 133 26.13 -7.31 -9.94
C LEU A 133 26.25 -6.64 -11.31
N GLU A 134 27.38 -6.00 -11.61
CA GLU A 134 27.67 -5.40 -12.92
C GLU A 134 28.00 -6.42 -14.02
N ARG A 135 28.22 -7.70 -13.66
CA ARG A 135 28.44 -8.76 -14.64
C ARG A 135 27.17 -8.97 -15.47
N PRO A 136 27.25 -9.03 -16.82
CA PRO A 136 26.07 -9.13 -17.68
C PRO A 136 25.15 -10.30 -17.32
N GLU A 137 25.73 -11.46 -17.01
CA GLU A 137 24.99 -12.67 -16.68
C GLU A 137 24.24 -12.54 -15.33
N VAL A 138 24.77 -11.73 -14.42
CA VAL A 138 24.15 -11.46 -13.12
C VAL A 138 23.08 -10.39 -13.27
N ALA A 139 23.32 -9.34 -14.07
CA ALA A 139 22.35 -8.30 -14.37
C ALA A 139 21.07 -8.88 -15.02
N GLU A 140 21.20 -9.73 -16.04
CA GLU A 140 20.07 -10.44 -16.66
C GLU A 140 19.32 -11.33 -15.63
N ARG A 141 20.07 -11.92 -14.70
CA ARG A 141 19.50 -12.73 -13.63
C ARG A 141 18.74 -11.89 -12.60
N VAL A 142 19.19 -10.67 -12.29
CA VAL A 142 18.48 -9.73 -11.40
C VAL A 142 17.17 -9.26 -12.04
N GLU A 143 17.14 -9.11 -13.36
CA GLU A 143 15.91 -8.76 -14.08
C GLU A 143 14.86 -9.89 -14.06
N SER A 144 15.30 -11.14 -14.14
CA SER A 144 14.42 -12.31 -14.21
C SER A 144 14.07 -12.93 -12.85
N CYS A 145 14.91 -12.75 -11.83
CA CYS A 145 14.75 -13.34 -10.51
C CYS A 145 13.99 -12.42 -9.53
N PRO A 146 13.10 -12.93 -8.68
CA PRO A 146 12.54 -12.16 -7.57
C PRO A 146 13.63 -11.59 -6.66
N ALA A 147 13.53 -10.31 -6.31
CA ALA A 147 14.53 -9.62 -5.49
C ALA A 147 14.84 -10.33 -4.15
N PRO A 148 13.86 -10.88 -3.39
CA PRO A 148 14.17 -11.61 -2.15
C PRO A 148 15.05 -12.84 -2.38
N ALA A 149 14.83 -13.56 -3.48
CA ALA A 149 15.62 -14.74 -3.82
C ALA A 149 17.07 -14.37 -4.17
N MET A 150 17.25 -13.28 -4.93
CA MET A 150 18.57 -12.76 -5.27
C MET A 150 19.34 -12.27 -4.04
N VAL A 151 18.69 -11.51 -3.16
CA VAL A 151 19.31 -11.04 -1.90
C VAL A 151 19.70 -12.23 -1.02
N ALA A 152 18.83 -13.22 -0.85
CA ALA A 152 19.13 -14.40 -0.06
C ALA A 152 20.30 -15.23 -0.63
N GLU A 153 20.43 -15.31 -1.96
CA GLU A 153 21.57 -15.95 -2.62
C GLU A 153 22.87 -15.22 -2.33
N LEU A 154 22.88 -13.89 -2.50
CA LEU A 154 24.07 -13.05 -2.25
C LEU A 154 24.46 -13.08 -0.77
N CYS A 155 23.49 -12.99 0.16
CA CYS A 155 23.80 -13.12 1.58
C CYS A 155 24.50 -14.45 1.88
N ARG A 156 24.02 -15.57 1.32
CA ARG A 156 24.70 -16.88 1.47
C ARG A 156 26.10 -16.89 0.85
N GLN A 157 26.27 -16.30 -0.33
CA GLN A 157 27.56 -16.26 -1.03
C GLN A 157 28.63 -15.50 -0.23
N TYR A 158 28.25 -14.41 0.44
CA TYR A 158 29.16 -13.56 1.19
C TYR A 158 29.17 -13.86 2.71
N GLY A 159 28.42 -14.86 3.17
CA GLY A 159 28.37 -15.24 4.59
C GLY A 159 27.61 -14.27 5.49
N LEU A 160 26.65 -13.52 4.94
CA LEU A 160 25.84 -12.51 5.60
C LEU A 160 24.52 -13.10 6.13
N PRO A 161 23.82 -12.41 7.06
CA PRO A 161 22.52 -12.82 7.55
C PRO A 161 21.49 -12.90 6.42
N VAL A 162 20.71 -13.99 6.40
CA VAL A 162 19.76 -14.30 5.32
C VAL A 162 18.35 -13.86 5.73
N GLU A 163 18.14 -12.54 5.73
CA GLU A 163 16.87 -11.87 6.09
C GLU A 163 16.43 -10.96 4.94
N PRO A 164 16.10 -11.53 3.77
CA PRO A 164 15.98 -10.76 2.52
C PRO A 164 14.86 -9.73 2.56
N GLU A 165 13.76 -9.99 3.27
CA GLU A 165 12.66 -9.02 3.43
C GLU A 165 13.10 -7.81 4.27
N GLU A 166 13.89 -8.01 5.32
CA GLU A 166 14.37 -6.95 6.19
C GLU A 166 15.39 -6.06 5.46
N TRP A 167 16.34 -6.67 4.75
CA TRP A 167 17.31 -5.94 3.95
C TRP A 167 16.69 -5.17 2.79
N LEU A 168 15.66 -5.73 2.15
CA LEU A 168 14.93 -5.01 1.11
C LEU A 168 14.13 -3.83 1.67
N ALA A 169 13.59 -3.93 2.89
CA ALA A 169 12.93 -2.79 3.54
C ALA A 169 13.92 -1.64 3.82
N VAL A 170 15.13 -1.97 4.27
CA VAL A 170 16.21 -0.97 4.46
C VAL A 170 16.63 -0.34 3.13
N ALA A 171 16.76 -1.15 2.06
CA ALA A 171 17.05 -0.66 0.72
C ALA A 171 15.95 0.26 0.18
N ASP A 172 14.69 -0.09 0.38
CA ASP A 172 13.55 0.72 -0.03
C ASP A 172 13.53 2.07 0.70
N ALA A 173 13.80 2.08 2.01
CA ALA A 173 13.94 3.32 2.78
C ALA A 173 15.11 4.20 2.28
N ALA A 174 16.23 3.60 1.87
CA ALA A 174 17.36 4.33 1.30
C ALA A 174 17.03 4.91 -0.09
N LEU A 175 16.32 4.17 -0.94
CA LEU A 175 15.87 4.66 -2.25
C LEU A 175 14.87 5.81 -2.11
N GLU A 176 14.01 5.79 -1.08
CA GLU A 176 13.11 6.89 -0.73
C GLU A 176 13.90 8.15 -0.33
N GLN A 177 14.90 8.02 0.55
CA GLN A 177 15.75 9.15 0.95
C GLN A 177 16.53 9.76 -0.21
N LEU A 178 16.92 8.94 -1.19
CA LEU A 178 17.63 9.36 -2.40
C LEU A 178 16.71 9.92 -3.49
N GLY A 179 15.38 9.92 -3.27
CA GLY A 179 14.38 10.44 -4.20
C GLY A 179 14.06 9.53 -5.39
N PHE A 180 14.48 8.26 -5.35
CA PHE A 180 14.12 7.25 -6.35
C PHE A 180 12.72 6.65 -6.09
N LEU A 181 12.22 6.73 -4.86
CA LEU A 181 10.84 6.39 -4.51
C LEU A 181 10.10 7.65 -4.05
N ALA A 182 8.82 7.77 -4.44
CA ALA A 182 7.96 8.81 -3.92
C ALA A 182 7.85 8.66 -2.39
N PRO A 183 8.05 9.74 -1.62
CA PRO A 183 8.00 9.68 -0.16
C PRO A 183 6.63 9.20 0.31
N ALA A 184 6.61 8.45 1.41
CA ALA A 184 5.41 7.81 1.94
C ALA A 184 4.27 8.80 2.27
N ASP A 185 4.61 10.07 2.51
CA ASP A 185 3.73 11.09 3.06
C ASP A 185 3.38 12.26 2.13
N ASP A 186 3.82 12.29 0.87
CA ASP A 186 3.47 13.45 0.02
C ASP A 186 1.97 13.44 -0.33
N PRO A 187 1.20 14.48 0.05
CA PRO A 187 -0.07 14.76 -0.58
C PRO A 187 0.20 15.20 -2.04
N PRO A 188 -0.71 14.90 -2.97
CA PRO A 188 -0.53 15.31 -4.36
C PRO A 188 -0.27 16.82 -4.43
N GLU A 189 0.81 17.23 -5.09
CA GLU A 189 1.01 18.63 -5.46
C GLU A 189 -0.22 19.08 -6.25
N ASP A 190 -0.98 20.02 -5.68
CA ASP A 190 -1.99 20.78 -6.40
C ASP A 190 -1.27 21.53 -7.53
N LEU A 191 -1.22 20.91 -8.71
CA LEU A 191 -0.84 21.58 -9.95
C LEU A 191 -1.74 22.81 -10.09
N PRO A 192 -1.17 24.02 -10.23
CA PRO A 192 -1.99 25.23 -10.36
C PRO A 192 -2.86 25.12 -11.61
N ALA A 193 -4.16 25.33 -11.44
CA ALA A 193 -5.13 25.32 -12.53
C ALA A 193 -4.69 26.28 -13.66
N PRO A 194 -4.81 25.88 -14.93
CA PRO A 194 -4.49 26.77 -16.05
C PRO A 194 -5.43 27.98 -16.01
N GLY A 195 -4.83 29.17 -15.97
CA GLY A 195 -5.52 30.46 -16.06
C GLY A 195 -6.02 30.79 -17.45
#